data_AF-A0A9D5PFJ6-F1
#
_entry.id   AF-A0A9D5PFJ6-F1
#
_cell.length_a   1.000
_cell.length_b   1.000
_cell.length_c   1.000
_cell.angle_alpha   90.00
_cell.angle_beta   90.00
_cell.angle_gamma   90.00
#
_symmetry.space_group_name_H-M   'P 1'
#
loop_
_entity.id
_entity.type
_entity.pdbx_description
1 polymer ?
#
loop_
_entity_poly.entity_id
_entity_poly.type
_entity_poly.pdbx_seq_one_letter_code
_entity_poly.pdbx_strand_id
1 'polypeptide(L)'
;MEIKKGDWVLYDDKISQIIDVYSINYEKFDSEVKVDETNYGKLKCKYFLIRDLCTIEGKLVSGKPYIVFIESFFETLEEEDLQVLEKIKKEKKEKYAEWESKEVNAKTKEVELYFSVEVKPKEGANILKHFKKICKQLPSLFSFAELVEKASQLDIDMTTCVDDYQAYDNQISFTLKFNLDDIKDGVVYYHKVCEFDYTDAEEDANLLENFFTYESLFISIVLFLNRYTSEETDETAQTFKADMKTAASALMNKKLKNSELAKLYYDFVPKKTFTKEESFDLFKQFIDMNKQNYNLEKLCQTIEEKHDWSVEVYNLSYDYAKEMFSLV
;
A
#
# COMPACT_ATOMS: atom_id res chain seq x y z
N MET A 1 -15.81 -28.58 -3.55
CA MET A 1 -16.11 -28.85 -4.97
C MET A 1 -14.88 -28.45 -5.74
N GLU A 2 -14.36 -29.29 -6.64
CA GLU A 2 -13.22 -28.90 -7.47
C GLU A 2 -13.73 -28.06 -8.64
N ILE A 3 -13.36 -26.79 -8.68
CA ILE A 3 -13.76 -25.84 -9.72
C ILE A 3 -12.89 -26.05 -10.96
N LYS A 4 -13.54 -26.18 -12.12
CA LYS A 4 -12.86 -26.40 -13.41
C LYS A 4 -13.40 -25.47 -14.50
N LYS A 5 -12.67 -25.43 -15.60
CA LYS A 5 -13.06 -24.74 -16.83
C LYS A 5 -14.47 -25.14 -17.28
N GLY A 6 -15.27 -24.12 -17.58
CA GLY A 6 -16.66 -24.24 -18.05
C GLY A 6 -17.69 -24.28 -16.92
N ASP A 7 -17.28 -24.45 -15.66
CA ASP A 7 -18.19 -24.43 -14.53
C ASP A 7 -18.86 -23.05 -14.39
N TRP A 8 -20.10 -23.08 -13.90
CA TRP A 8 -20.84 -21.89 -13.48
C TRP A 8 -20.81 -21.80 -11.97
N VAL A 9 -20.48 -20.62 -11.48
CA VAL A 9 -20.30 -20.32 -10.05
C VAL A 9 -21.02 -19.03 -9.70
N LEU A 10 -21.39 -18.89 -8.44
CA LEU A 10 -21.80 -17.62 -7.86
C LEU A 10 -20.54 -16.93 -7.28
N TYR A 11 -20.33 -15.67 -7.65
CA TYR A 11 -19.23 -14.83 -7.16
C TYR A 11 -19.73 -13.40 -6.95
N ASP A 12 -19.65 -12.88 -5.72
CA ASP A 12 -20.10 -11.53 -5.34
C ASP A 12 -21.44 -11.13 -5.98
N ASP A 13 -22.50 -11.93 -5.79
CA ASP A 13 -23.87 -11.75 -6.35
C ASP A 13 -24.08 -12.04 -7.85
N LYS A 14 -23.05 -12.53 -8.54
CA LYS A 14 -23.09 -12.76 -9.99
C LYS A 14 -22.93 -14.21 -10.36
N ILE A 15 -23.72 -14.62 -11.34
CA ILE A 15 -23.58 -15.88 -12.03
C ILE A 15 -22.46 -15.71 -13.07
N SER A 16 -21.35 -16.40 -12.83
CA SER A 16 -20.10 -16.25 -13.58
C SER A 16 -19.64 -17.59 -14.11
N GLN A 17 -18.97 -17.57 -15.26
CA GLN A 17 -18.38 -18.76 -15.84
C GLN A 17 -16.86 -18.77 -15.61
N ILE A 18 -16.34 -19.92 -15.23
CA ILE A 18 -14.91 -20.19 -15.19
C ILE A 18 -14.42 -20.40 -16.61
N ILE A 19 -13.63 -19.46 -17.13
CA ILE A 19 -13.03 -19.57 -18.46
C ILE A 19 -11.83 -20.50 -18.43
N ASP A 20 -10.97 -20.36 -17.42
CA ASP A 20 -9.82 -21.24 -17.25
C ASP A 20 -9.30 -21.22 -15.81
N VAL A 21 -8.51 -22.24 -15.47
CA VAL A 21 -7.92 -22.41 -14.14
C VAL A 21 -6.43 -22.70 -14.30
N TYR A 22 -5.61 -21.89 -13.62
CA TYR A 22 -4.15 -22.00 -13.66
C TYR A 22 -3.66 -22.34 -12.27
N SER A 23 -2.85 -23.39 -12.18
CA SER A 23 -2.22 -23.81 -10.92
C SER A 23 -0.81 -23.26 -10.86
N ILE A 24 -0.45 -22.64 -9.74
CA ILE A 24 0.90 -22.18 -9.46
C ILE A 24 1.46 -23.03 -8.33
N ASN A 25 2.67 -23.53 -8.52
CA ASN A 25 3.38 -24.29 -7.52
C ASN A 25 4.34 -23.41 -6.74
N TYR A 26 4.66 -23.85 -5.52
CA TYR A 26 5.70 -23.24 -4.73
C TYR A 26 7.07 -23.39 -5.43
N GLU A 27 7.76 -22.28 -5.58
CA GLU A 27 9.12 -22.19 -6.12
C GLU A 27 10.14 -21.95 -5.00
N LYS A 28 11.43 -22.13 -5.28
CA LYS A 28 12.49 -22.07 -4.26
C LYS A 28 12.59 -20.73 -3.53
N PHE A 29 12.12 -19.66 -4.15
CA PHE A 29 12.18 -18.31 -3.59
C PHE A 29 11.00 -18.00 -2.65
N ASP A 30 9.93 -18.80 -2.67
CA ASP A 30 8.77 -18.60 -1.81
C ASP A 30 9.15 -18.72 -0.32
N SER A 31 8.59 -17.84 0.51
CA SER A 31 8.92 -17.78 1.94
C SER A 31 8.56 -19.07 2.66
N GLU A 32 7.46 -19.73 2.27
CA GLU A 32 7.02 -21.01 2.84
C GLU A 32 7.94 -22.18 2.48
N VAL A 33 8.67 -22.09 1.36
CA VAL A 33 9.68 -23.09 0.99
C VAL A 33 10.96 -22.90 1.78
N LYS A 34 11.30 -21.65 2.14
CA LYS A 34 12.45 -21.35 3.02
C LYS A 34 12.23 -21.90 4.44
N VAL A 35 10.98 -21.91 4.90
CA VAL A 35 10.61 -22.46 6.21
C VAL A 35 10.52 -23.99 6.16
N ASP A 36 9.95 -24.56 5.10
CA ASP A 36 9.83 -26.00 4.89
C ASP A 36 10.07 -26.35 3.42
N GLU A 37 11.27 -26.88 3.13
CA GLU A 37 11.68 -27.26 1.78
C GLU A 37 10.75 -28.30 1.13
N THR A 38 9.98 -29.07 1.92
CA THR A 38 9.03 -30.03 1.37
C THR A 38 7.89 -29.36 0.60
N ASN A 39 7.68 -28.06 0.75
CA ASN A 39 6.69 -27.31 -0.01
C ASN A 39 7.07 -27.11 -1.47
N TYR A 40 8.36 -27.15 -1.81
CA TYR A 40 8.81 -26.94 -3.19
C TYR A 40 8.10 -27.88 -4.17
N GLY A 41 7.52 -27.30 -5.23
CA GLY A 41 6.79 -28.02 -6.27
C GLY A 41 5.37 -28.47 -5.87
N LYS A 42 4.92 -28.25 -4.64
CA LYS A 42 3.50 -28.43 -4.26
C LYS A 42 2.67 -27.26 -4.77
N LEU A 43 1.36 -27.47 -4.91
CA LEU A 43 0.41 -26.42 -5.26
C LEU A 43 0.45 -25.29 -4.22
N LYS A 44 0.79 -24.07 -4.65
CA LYS A 44 0.74 -22.83 -3.86
C LYS A 44 -0.66 -22.24 -3.91
N CYS A 45 -1.14 -21.95 -5.11
CA CYS A 45 -2.45 -21.33 -5.31
C CYS A 45 -3.01 -21.62 -6.70
N LYS A 46 -4.27 -21.21 -6.91
CA LYS A 46 -4.93 -21.24 -8.21
C LYS A 46 -5.37 -19.85 -8.62
N TYR A 47 -5.15 -19.52 -9.89
CA TYR A 47 -5.72 -18.36 -10.54
C TYR A 47 -6.90 -18.80 -11.40
N PHE A 48 -8.01 -18.10 -11.28
CA PHE A 48 -9.25 -18.34 -11.99
C PHE A 48 -9.49 -17.16 -12.92
N LEU A 49 -9.53 -17.44 -14.22
CA LEU A 49 -10.00 -16.48 -15.19
C LEU A 49 -11.51 -16.65 -15.31
N ILE A 50 -12.28 -15.64 -14.90
CA ILE A 50 -13.74 -15.72 -14.85
C ILE A 50 -14.39 -14.62 -15.68
N ARG A 51 -15.68 -14.80 -16.00
CA ARG A 51 -16.48 -13.79 -16.68
C ARG A 51 -17.91 -13.83 -16.17
N ASP A 52 -18.39 -12.68 -15.71
CA ASP A 52 -19.76 -12.54 -15.22
C ASP A 52 -20.74 -12.49 -16.38
N LEU A 53 -21.85 -13.23 -16.27
CA LEU A 53 -22.97 -13.13 -17.22
C LEU A 53 -24.05 -12.18 -16.71
N CYS A 54 -24.56 -12.44 -15.50
CA CYS A 54 -25.65 -11.69 -14.90
C CYS A 54 -25.62 -11.71 -13.38
N THR A 55 -26.34 -10.80 -12.74
CA THR A 55 -26.64 -10.89 -11.31
C THR A 55 -27.65 -12.01 -11.04
N ILE A 56 -27.79 -12.43 -9.78
CA ILE A 56 -28.84 -13.35 -9.32
C ILE A 56 -30.27 -12.87 -9.66
N GLU A 57 -30.48 -11.57 -9.85
CA GLU A 57 -31.77 -11.01 -10.30
C GLU A 57 -31.99 -11.11 -11.84
N GLY A 58 -31.03 -11.66 -12.59
CA GLY A 58 -31.11 -11.80 -14.05
C GLY A 58 -30.77 -10.51 -14.83
N LYS A 59 -30.10 -9.55 -14.20
CA LYS A 59 -29.59 -8.36 -14.89
C LYS A 59 -28.24 -8.68 -15.54
N LEU A 60 -28.13 -8.49 -16.86
CA LEU A 60 -26.88 -8.70 -17.58
C LEU A 60 -25.82 -7.68 -17.15
N VAL A 61 -24.56 -8.13 -17.05
CA VAL A 61 -23.41 -7.28 -16.72
C VAL A 61 -22.41 -7.19 -17.88
N SER A 62 -21.34 -6.40 -17.70
CA SER A 62 -20.44 -6.00 -18.79
C SER A 62 -19.73 -7.16 -19.52
N GLY A 63 -19.66 -8.35 -18.88
CA GLY A 63 -19.12 -9.57 -19.47
C GLY A 63 -17.65 -9.48 -19.83
N LYS A 64 -16.89 -8.57 -19.21
CA LYS A 64 -15.44 -8.53 -19.35
C LYS A 64 -14.85 -9.63 -18.47
N PRO A 65 -13.92 -10.44 -18.98
CA PRO A 65 -13.20 -11.37 -18.13
C PRO A 65 -12.30 -10.63 -17.14
N TYR A 66 -12.01 -11.27 -16.02
CA TYR A 66 -11.07 -10.80 -15.01
C TYR A 66 -10.54 -11.98 -14.19
N ILE A 67 -9.51 -11.71 -13.40
CA ILE A 67 -8.77 -12.71 -12.65
C ILE A 67 -9.21 -12.69 -11.17
N VAL A 68 -9.41 -13.88 -10.60
CA VAL A 68 -9.66 -14.11 -9.17
C VAL A 68 -8.65 -15.15 -8.69
N PHE A 69 -8.17 -15.04 -7.46
CA PHE A 69 -7.11 -15.92 -6.92
C PHE A 69 -7.50 -16.61 -5.60
N ILE A 70 -8.76 -16.47 -5.17
CA ILE A 70 -9.28 -17.05 -3.93
C ILE A 70 -10.45 -17.99 -4.26
N GLU A 71 -10.20 -19.30 -4.18
CA GLU A 71 -11.20 -20.33 -4.50
C GLU A 71 -12.42 -20.30 -3.55
N SER A 72 -12.22 -19.92 -2.29
CA SER A 72 -13.27 -19.89 -1.27
C SER A 72 -14.35 -18.84 -1.50
N PHE A 73 -14.19 -17.95 -2.48
CA PHE A 73 -15.20 -16.95 -2.84
C PHE A 73 -16.22 -17.47 -3.86
N PHE A 74 -16.03 -18.68 -4.38
CA PHE A 74 -16.96 -19.29 -5.30
C PHE A 74 -17.98 -20.14 -4.56
N GLU A 75 -19.25 -19.86 -4.81
CA GLU A 75 -20.36 -20.66 -4.35
C GLU A 75 -20.94 -21.50 -5.50
N THR A 76 -21.50 -22.66 -5.16
CA THR A 76 -22.22 -23.49 -6.12
C THR A 76 -23.57 -22.83 -6.40
N LEU A 77 -23.99 -22.78 -7.66
CA LEU A 77 -25.30 -22.26 -8.02
C LEU A 77 -26.42 -23.09 -7.38
N GLU A 78 -27.37 -22.42 -6.74
CA GLU A 78 -28.59 -23.06 -6.25
C GLU A 78 -29.60 -23.25 -7.39
N GLU A 79 -30.69 -23.97 -7.13
CA GLU A 79 -31.72 -24.27 -8.14
C GLU A 79 -32.34 -22.98 -8.71
N GLU A 80 -32.52 -21.95 -7.89
CA GLU A 80 -33.04 -20.65 -8.30
C GLU A 80 -32.07 -19.92 -9.25
N ASP A 81 -30.77 -19.96 -8.98
CA ASP A 81 -29.74 -19.37 -9.85
C ASP A 81 -29.67 -20.06 -11.21
N LEU A 82 -29.79 -21.40 -11.22
CA LEU A 82 -29.83 -22.18 -12.45
C LEU A 82 -31.05 -21.80 -13.30
N GLN A 83 -32.21 -21.55 -12.69
CA GLN A 83 -33.40 -21.06 -13.40
C GLN A 83 -33.16 -19.69 -14.02
N VAL A 84 -32.48 -18.78 -13.31
CA VAL A 84 -32.11 -17.46 -13.84
C VAL A 84 -31.16 -17.59 -15.03
N LEU A 85 -30.12 -18.41 -14.91
CA LEU A 85 -29.15 -18.67 -15.98
C LEU A 85 -29.83 -19.20 -17.25
N GLU A 86 -30.67 -20.23 -17.13
CA GLU A 86 -31.38 -20.82 -18.26
C GLU A 86 -32.40 -19.87 -18.88
N LYS A 87 -33.07 -19.05 -18.07
CA LYS A 87 -33.94 -17.97 -18.55
C LYS A 87 -33.16 -16.96 -19.39
N ILE A 88 -31.98 -16.53 -18.95
CA ILE A 88 -31.13 -15.60 -19.71
C ILE A 88 -30.69 -16.21 -21.04
N LYS A 89 -30.20 -17.45 -21.03
CA LYS A 89 -29.80 -18.15 -22.27
C LYS A 89 -30.96 -18.29 -23.26
N LYS A 90 -32.19 -18.49 -22.78
CA LYS A 90 -33.38 -18.68 -23.62
C LYS A 90 -34.00 -17.37 -24.12
N GLU A 91 -34.15 -16.38 -23.26
CA GLU A 91 -34.87 -15.14 -23.55
C GLU A 91 -33.97 -14.05 -24.14
N LYS A 92 -32.67 -14.06 -23.81
CA LYS A 92 -31.69 -13.06 -24.25
C LYS A 92 -30.61 -13.67 -25.16
N LYS A 93 -31.02 -14.59 -26.05
CA LYS A 93 -30.12 -15.37 -26.93
C LYS A 93 -29.04 -14.57 -27.65
N GLU A 94 -29.42 -13.47 -28.29
CA GLU A 94 -28.46 -12.63 -29.04
C GLU A 94 -27.40 -12.02 -28.12
N LYS A 95 -27.81 -11.52 -26.95
CA LYS A 95 -26.88 -10.96 -25.95
C LYS A 95 -26.01 -12.02 -25.31
N TYR A 96 -26.54 -13.22 -25.11
CA TYR A 96 -25.75 -14.36 -24.63
C TYR A 96 -24.70 -14.78 -25.66
N ALA A 97 -25.07 -14.87 -26.94
CA ALA A 97 -24.12 -15.16 -28.02
C ALA A 97 -23.05 -14.07 -28.16
N GLU A 98 -23.43 -12.78 -28.05
CA GLU A 98 -22.48 -11.67 -27.99
C GLU A 98 -21.52 -11.81 -26.80
N TRP A 99 -22.05 -12.12 -25.61
CA TRP A 99 -21.25 -12.35 -24.41
C TRP A 99 -20.28 -13.53 -24.55
N GLU A 100 -20.70 -14.62 -25.18
CA GLU A 100 -19.90 -15.84 -25.39
C GLU A 100 -18.77 -15.59 -26.41
N SER A 101 -19.07 -14.84 -27.48
CA SER A 101 -18.11 -14.50 -28.54
C SER A 101 -17.04 -13.48 -28.15
N LYS A 102 -17.13 -12.83 -26.99
CA LYS A 102 -16.09 -11.92 -26.51
C LYS A 102 -14.79 -12.68 -26.29
N GLU A 103 -13.72 -12.24 -26.95
CA GLU A 103 -12.39 -12.80 -26.76
C GLU A 103 -11.78 -12.38 -25.42
N VAL A 104 -10.96 -13.28 -24.86
CA VAL A 104 -10.05 -12.95 -23.77
C VAL A 104 -8.75 -12.45 -24.40
N ASN A 105 -8.40 -11.19 -24.16
CA ASN A 105 -7.12 -10.66 -24.62
C ASN A 105 -6.02 -10.86 -23.56
N ALA A 106 -4.75 -10.75 -23.99
CA ALA A 106 -3.58 -10.91 -23.13
C ALA A 106 -3.59 -9.97 -21.91
N LYS A 107 -4.01 -8.71 -22.08
CA LYS A 107 -4.08 -7.73 -20.98
C LYS A 107 -5.02 -8.16 -19.85
N THR A 108 -6.05 -8.94 -20.16
CA THR A 108 -6.96 -9.49 -19.15
C THR A 108 -6.36 -10.66 -18.36
N LYS A 109 -5.27 -11.25 -18.87
CA LYS A 109 -4.54 -12.35 -18.24
C LYS A 109 -3.23 -11.91 -17.58
N GLU A 110 -2.90 -10.62 -17.64
CA GLU A 110 -1.67 -10.08 -17.05
C GLU A 110 -1.84 -10.00 -15.52
N VAL A 111 -0.89 -10.57 -14.79
CA VAL A 111 -0.78 -10.53 -13.34
C VAL A 111 0.49 -9.79 -12.97
N GLU A 112 0.43 -9.04 -11.87
CA GLU A 112 1.52 -8.23 -11.34
C GLU A 112 1.83 -8.70 -9.93
N LEU A 113 3.10 -8.99 -9.65
CA LEU A 113 3.59 -9.39 -8.34
C LEU A 113 4.70 -8.45 -7.90
N TYR A 114 4.65 -8.02 -6.64
CA TYR A 114 5.54 -7.02 -6.08
C TYR A 114 6.63 -7.71 -5.27
N PHE A 115 7.87 -7.42 -5.61
CA PHE A 115 9.02 -8.03 -4.98
C PHE A 115 9.91 -6.98 -4.35
N SER A 116 10.48 -7.28 -3.19
CA SER A 116 11.56 -6.50 -2.59
C SER A 116 12.72 -7.39 -2.16
N VAL A 117 13.93 -6.82 -2.18
CA VAL A 117 15.15 -7.47 -1.71
C VAL A 117 15.99 -6.49 -0.92
N GLU A 118 16.54 -6.96 0.19
CA GLU A 118 17.40 -6.17 1.06
C GLU A 118 18.72 -5.81 0.38
N VAL A 119 19.18 -4.59 0.64
CA VAL A 119 20.48 -4.07 0.23
C VAL A 119 21.20 -3.49 1.42
N LYS A 120 22.52 -3.32 1.31
CA LYS A 120 23.28 -2.62 2.34
C LYS A 120 22.87 -1.13 2.39
N PRO A 121 22.93 -0.49 3.57
CA PRO A 121 22.70 0.95 3.68
C PRO A 121 23.57 1.74 2.70
N LYS A 122 23.03 2.79 2.08
CA LYS A 122 23.69 3.65 1.07
C LYS A 122 23.96 3.00 -0.29
N GLU A 123 23.56 1.75 -0.49
CA GLU A 123 23.82 1.06 -1.74
C GLU A 123 22.58 0.97 -2.66
N GLY A 124 21.38 1.23 -2.16
CA GLY A 124 20.11 1.05 -2.89
C GLY A 124 20.08 1.72 -4.27
N ALA A 125 20.42 3.01 -4.34
CA ALA A 125 20.46 3.74 -5.62
C ALA A 125 21.45 3.12 -6.63
N ASN A 126 22.64 2.72 -6.17
CA ASN A 126 23.67 2.15 -7.03
C ASN A 126 23.31 0.74 -7.48
N ILE A 127 22.82 -0.11 -6.58
CA ILE A 127 22.36 -1.46 -6.88
C ILE A 127 21.19 -1.40 -7.85
N LEU A 128 20.17 -0.58 -7.61
CA LEU A 128 19.00 -0.43 -8.48
C LEU A 128 19.40 -0.04 -9.90
N LYS A 129 20.38 0.87 -10.05
CA LYS A 129 20.91 1.27 -11.36
C LYS A 129 21.53 0.09 -12.12
N HIS A 130 22.26 -0.79 -11.43
CA HIS A 130 22.85 -1.97 -12.05
C HIS A 130 21.79 -3.05 -12.30
N PHE A 131 20.89 -3.29 -11.36
CA PHE A 131 19.77 -4.22 -11.48
C PHE A 131 18.89 -3.90 -12.70
N LYS A 132 18.53 -2.62 -12.91
CA LYS A 132 17.83 -2.17 -14.13
C LYS A 132 18.55 -2.53 -15.43
N LYS A 133 19.89 -2.61 -15.45
CA LYS A 133 20.66 -3.06 -16.63
C LYS A 133 20.58 -4.57 -16.80
N ILE A 134 20.60 -5.32 -15.70
CA ILE A 134 20.45 -6.78 -15.70
C ILE A 134 19.08 -7.16 -16.25
N CYS A 135 18.01 -6.52 -15.79
CA CYS A 135 16.65 -6.81 -16.26
C CYS A 135 16.49 -6.62 -17.78
N LYS A 136 17.25 -5.68 -18.39
CA LYS A 136 17.25 -5.47 -19.85
C LYS A 136 17.97 -6.58 -20.64
N GLN A 137 18.75 -7.42 -19.97
CA GLN A 137 19.49 -8.53 -20.58
C GLN A 137 18.74 -9.87 -20.43
N LEU A 138 17.62 -9.88 -19.71
CA LEU A 138 16.78 -11.06 -19.58
C LEU A 138 16.14 -11.41 -20.93
N PRO A 139 15.88 -12.70 -21.19
CA PRO A 139 15.09 -13.10 -22.36
C PRO A 139 13.67 -12.54 -22.28
N SER A 140 12.95 -12.58 -23.40
CA SER A 140 11.57 -12.06 -23.48
C SER A 140 10.58 -12.79 -22.56
N LEU A 141 10.89 -14.03 -22.19
CA LEU A 141 10.23 -14.81 -21.16
C LEU A 141 11.32 -15.43 -20.30
N PHE A 142 11.27 -15.22 -18.99
CA PHE A 142 12.26 -15.68 -18.03
C PHE A 142 11.58 -16.20 -16.75
N SER A 143 12.21 -17.16 -16.10
CA SER A 143 11.86 -17.64 -14.76
C SER A 143 12.49 -16.76 -13.67
N PHE A 144 11.97 -16.82 -12.45
CA PHE A 144 12.60 -16.16 -11.32
C PHE A 144 14.03 -16.66 -11.09
N ALA A 145 14.29 -17.96 -11.30
CA ALA A 145 15.62 -18.54 -11.19
C ALA A 145 16.63 -17.90 -12.16
N GLU A 146 16.23 -17.60 -13.40
CA GLU A 146 17.09 -16.89 -14.35
C GLU A 146 17.35 -15.43 -13.91
N LEU A 147 16.38 -14.76 -13.29
CA LEU A 147 16.58 -13.45 -12.69
C LEU A 147 17.61 -13.52 -11.55
N VAL A 148 17.47 -14.49 -10.64
CA VAL A 148 18.41 -14.72 -9.52
C VAL A 148 19.82 -15.00 -10.05
N GLU A 149 19.97 -15.88 -11.03
CA GLU A 149 21.26 -16.20 -11.64
C GLU A 149 21.91 -14.95 -12.24
N LYS A 150 21.15 -14.16 -13.00
CA LYS A 150 21.65 -12.91 -13.60
C LYS A 150 21.98 -11.84 -12.57
N ALA A 151 21.22 -11.76 -11.49
CA ALA A 151 21.42 -10.80 -10.41
C ALA A 151 22.57 -11.18 -9.46
N SER A 152 23.04 -12.44 -9.46
CA SER A 152 24.18 -12.90 -8.64
C SER A 152 25.51 -12.15 -8.90
N GLN A 153 25.60 -11.38 -9.99
CA GLN A 153 26.72 -10.48 -10.28
C GLN A 153 26.67 -9.17 -9.46
N LEU A 154 25.57 -8.91 -8.75
CA LEU A 154 25.41 -7.81 -7.81
C LEU A 154 25.66 -8.31 -6.39
N ASP A 155 26.04 -7.38 -5.50
CA ASP A 155 26.18 -7.65 -4.07
C ASP A 155 24.82 -7.61 -3.36
N ILE A 156 23.86 -8.40 -3.86
CA ILE A 156 22.53 -8.61 -3.27
C ILE A 156 22.19 -10.09 -3.23
N ASP A 157 21.48 -10.51 -2.19
CA ASP A 157 20.96 -11.87 -2.09
C ASP A 157 19.52 -11.92 -2.56
N MET A 158 19.31 -12.15 -3.86
CA MET A 158 17.96 -12.31 -4.42
C MET A 158 17.20 -13.52 -3.85
N THR A 159 17.87 -14.44 -3.14
CA THR A 159 17.18 -15.54 -2.47
C THR A 159 16.43 -15.07 -1.23
N THR A 160 16.77 -13.93 -0.63
CA THR A 160 16.02 -13.34 0.49
C THR A 160 14.80 -12.55 0.03
N CYS A 161 14.60 -12.41 -1.29
CA CYS A 161 13.50 -11.66 -1.86
C CYS A 161 12.14 -12.13 -1.32
N VAL A 162 11.26 -11.16 -1.04
CA VAL A 162 9.90 -11.37 -0.52
C VAL A 162 8.89 -10.83 -1.52
N ASP A 163 7.79 -11.56 -1.68
CA ASP A 163 6.59 -11.15 -2.42
C ASP A 163 5.66 -10.40 -1.46
N ASP A 164 6.05 -9.20 -1.06
CA ASP A 164 5.30 -8.35 -0.13
C ASP A 164 5.57 -6.86 -0.38
N TYR A 165 4.56 -6.03 -0.13
CA TYR A 165 4.62 -4.57 -0.19
C TYR A 165 5.16 -3.96 1.12
N GLN A 166 5.89 -4.72 1.95
CA GLN A 166 6.40 -4.17 3.19
C GLN A 166 7.58 -3.24 2.91
N ALA A 167 7.34 -1.95 3.16
CA ALA A 167 8.33 -0.87 3.08
C ALA A 167 9.31 -0.99 4.25
N TYR A 168 10.28 -1.89 4.13
CA TYR A 168 11.42 -1.91 5.03
C TYR A 168 12.52 -0.96 4.53
N ASP A 169 13.36 -0.51 5.44
CA ASP A 169 14.50 0.32 5.12
C ASP A 169 15.58 -0.49 4.36
N ASN A 170 16.33 0.19 3.49
CA ASN A 170 17.45 -0.38 2.74
C ASN A 170 17.03 -1.56 1.85
N GLN A 171 16.08 -1.32 0.95
CA GLN A 171 15.63 -2.32 -0.03
C GLN A 171 15.65 -1.75 -1.45
N ILE A 172 15.72 -2.63 -2.43
CA ILE A 172 15.22 -2.32 -3.78
C ILE A 172 13.92 -3.09 -3.99
N SER A 173 12.95 -2.47 -4.66
CA SER A 173 11.68 -3.10 -5.01
C SER A 173 11.43 -3.03 -6.51
N PHE A 174 10.64 -3.99 -7.01
CA PHE A 174 10.30 -4.10 -8.42
C PHE A 174 9.04 -4.96 -8.60
N THR A 175 8.31 -4.70 -9.67
CA THR A 175 7.16 -5.51 -10.09
C THR A 175 7.57 -6.48 -11.19
N LEU A 176 7.21 -7.76 -11.04
CA LEU A 176 7.27 -8.75 -12.11
C LEU A 176 5.88 -8.93 -12.72
N LYS A 177 5.80 -8.93 -14.06
CA LYS A 177 4.56 -9.21 -14.80
C LYS A 177 4.64 -10.50 -15.58
N PHE A 178 3.56 -11.25 -15.57
CA PHE A 178 3.37 -12.48 -16.36
C PHE A 178 1.95 -12.56 -16.90
N ASN A 179 1.72 -13.28 -17.99
CA ASN A 179 0.37 -13.69 -18.38
C ASN A 179 0.07 -15.07 -17.80
N LEU A 180 -1.19 -15.34 -17.45
CA LEU A 180 -1.60 -16.67 -17.00
C LEU A 180 -1.22 -17.80 -18.00
N ASP A 181 -1.22 -17.50 -19.31
CA ASP A 181 -0.80 -18.44 -20.36
C ASP A 181 0.69 -18.78 -20.34
N ASP A 182 1.52 -17.98 -19.64
CA ASP A 182 2.95 -18.20 -19.51
C ASP A 182 3.29 -19.17 -18.35
N ILE A 183 2.28 -19.63 -17.60
CA ILE A 183 2.46 -20.67 -16.57
C ILE A 183 2.64 -22.03 -17.25
N LYS A 184 3.74 -22.73 -16.94
CA LYS A 184 4.05 -24.06 -17.50
C LYS A 184 4.41 -25.02 -16.38
N ASP A 185 3.68 -26.13 -16.30
CA ASP A 185 3.88 -27.15 -15.26
C ASP A 185 3.90 -26.57 -13.83
N GLY A 186 3.12 -25.51 -13.61
CA GLY A 186 3.02 -24.79 -12.34
C GLY A 186 4.13 -23.77 -12.06
N VAL A 187 5.06 -23.58 -12.99
CA VAL A 187 6.14 -22.58 -12.92
C VAL A 187 5.73 -21.31 -13.65
N VAL A 188 6.00 -20.15 -13.05
CA VAL A 188 5.67 -18.84 -13.63
C VAL A 188 6.82 -18.34 -14.50
N TYR A 189 6.50 -17.96 -15.74
CA TYR A 189 7.42 -17.24 -16.62
C TYR A 189 6.99 -15.79 -16.77
N TYR A 190 7.89 -14.88 -16.45
CA TYR A 190 7.69 -13.44 -16.49
C TYR A 190 8.15 -12.89 -17.83
N HIS A 191 7.47 -11.85 -18.32
CA HIS A 191 7.85 -11.16 -19.55
C HIS A 191 8.34 -9.73 -19.31
N LYS A 192 8.27 -9.23 -18.06
CA LYS A 192 8.65 -7.86 -17.74
C LYS A 192 9.03 -7.68 -16.27
N VAL A 193 10.06 -6.87 -16.05
CA VAL A 193 10.40 -6.25 -14.76
C VAL A 193 10.13 -4.75 -14.89
N CYS A 194 9.39 -4.14 -13.96
CA CYS A 194 9.08 -2.72 -13.97
C CYS A 194 8.89 -2.15 -12.56
N GLU A 195 8.44 -0.89 -12.47
CA GLU A 195 8.08 -0.24 -11.19
C GLU A 195 9.18 -0.38 -10.14
N PHE A 196 10.37 0.03 -10.55
CA PHE A 196 11.57 -0.08 -9.75
C PHE A 196 11.66 1.06 -8.74
N ASP A 197 11.84 0.74 -7.48
CA ASP A 197 12.10 1.71 -6.42
C ASP A 197 13.24 1.26 -5.50
N TYR A 198 13.69 2.14 -4.62
CA TYR A 198 14.58 1.80 -3.51
C TYR A 198 14.27 2.64 -2.29
N THR A 199 14.47 2.05 -1.11
CA THR A 199 14.46 2.73 0.17
C THR A 199 15.88 2.78 0.71
N ASP A 200 16.22 3.85 1.43
CA ASP A 200 17.49 3.99 2.11
C ASP A 200 17.26 4.68 3.45
N ALA A 201 17.57 4.00 4.54
CA ALA A 201 17.26 4.50 5.89
C ALA A 201 17.85 5.88 6.14
N GLU A 202 19.04 6.16 5.59
CA GLU A 202 19.74 7.42 5.82
C GLU A 202 19.27 8.50 4.85
N GLU A 203 18.96 8.18 3.59
CA GLU A 203 18.31 9.16 2.70
C GLU A 203 16.92 9.52 3.21
N ASP A 204 16.13 8.54 3.67
CA ASP A 204 14.82 8.75 4.27
C ASP A 204 14.94 9.54 5.57
N ALA A 205 15.88 9.20 6.44
CA ALA A 205 16.15 9.99 7.65
C ALA A 205 16.59 11.42 7.31
N ASN A 206 17.43 11.64 6.29
CA ASN A 206 17.87 12.98 5.88
C ASN A 206 16.75 13.80 5.20
N LEU A 207 15.90 13.14 4.40
CA LEU A 207 14.71 13.73 3.80
C LEU A 207 13.75 14.16 4.91
N LEU A 208 13.50 13.26 5.86
CA LEU A 208 12.62 13.51 6.99
C LEU A 208 13.22 14.52 7.98
N GLU A 209 14.55 14.58 8.09
CA GLU A 209 15.28 15.62 8.80
C GLU A 209 15.07 17.00 8.19
N ASN A 210 14.57 17.14 6.95
CA ASN A 210 14.29 18.43 6.30
C ASN A 210 12.84 18.55 5.79
N PHE A 211 11.93 17.70 6.29
CA PHE A 211 10.57 17.58 5.77
C PHE A 211 9.54 18.45 6.50
N PHE A 212 9.89 19.03 7.65
CA PHE A 212 8.90 19.78 8.42
C PHE A 212 8.55 21.10 7.73
N THR A 213 7.28 21.33 7.44
CA THR A 213 6.76 22.57 6.88
C THR A 213 6.00 23.36 7.94
N TYR A 214 5.58 24.57 7.56
CA TYR A 214 4.63 25.37 8.33
C TYR A 214 3.36 24.57 8.71
N GLU A 215 2.82 23.77 7.79
CA GLU A 215 1.62 22.97 8.01
C GLU A 215 1.90 21.74 8.88
N SER A 216 3.01 21.03 8.65
CA SER A 216 3.32 19.83 9.43
C SER A 216 3.67 20.15 10.88
N LEU A 217 4.29 21.30 11.16
CA LEU A 217 4.48 21.80 12.53
C LEU A 217 3.12 22.05 13.22
N PHE A 218 2.14 22.64 12.53
CA PHE A 218 0.82 22.92 13.11
C PHE A 218 0.09 21.62 13.45
N ILE A 219 0.13 20.65 12.54
CA ILE A 219 -0.45 19.31 12.74
C ILE A 219 0.22 18.63 13.93
N SER A 220 1.54 18.69 14.03
CA SER A 220 2.30 18.10 15.14
C SER A 220 1.87 18.68 16.50
N ILE A 221 1.64 19.99 16.58
CA ILE A 221 1.13 20.63 17.81
C ILE A 221 -0.24 20.07 18.20
N VAL A 222 -1.16 19.95 17.23
CA VAL A 222 -2.52 19.45 17.48
C VAL A 222 -2.51 17.99 17.92
N LEU A 223 -1.70 17.14 17.27
CA LEU A 223 -1.55 15.73 17.62
C LEU A 223 -0.95 15.56 19.02
N PHE A 224 0.10 16.33 19.34
CA PHE A 224 0.69 16.36 20.66
C PHE A 224 -0.35 16.69 21.75
N LEU A 225 -1.13 17.76 21.54
CA LEU A 225 -2.18 18.16 22.48
C LEU A 225 -3.27 17.09 22.61
N ASN A 226 -3.63 16.41 21.53
CA ASN A 226 -4.60 15.32 21.58
C ASN A 226 -4.15 14.18 22.50
N ARG A 227 -2.88 13.78 22.38
CA ARG A 227 -2.31 12.73 23.21
C ARG A 227 -2.13 13.19 24.65
N TYR A 228 -1.48 14.33 24.88
CA TYR A 228 -1.28 14.89 26.22
C TYR A 228 -2.59 14.97 26.99
N THR A 229 -3.63 15.55 26.38
CA THR A 229 -4.94 15.73 27.03
C THR A 229 -5.75 14.43 27.19
N SER A 230 -5.32 13.33 26.58
CA SER A 230 -5.90 11.99 26.80
C SER A 230 -5.25 11.25 27.97
N GLU A 231 -3.98 11.55 28.26
CA GLU A 231 -3.19 10.91 29.32
C GLU A 231 -3.18 11.73 30.61
N GLU A 232 -3.25 13.06 30.51
CA GLU A 232 -3.18 14.01 31.62
C GLU A 232 -4.51 14.73 31.83
N THR A 233 -4.97 14.80 33.08
CA THR A 233 -6.09 15.67 33.49
C THR A 233 -5.61 17.11 33.65
N ASP A 234 -5.66 17.86 32.55
CA ASP A 234 -5.23 19.26 32.47
C ASP A 234 -6.30 20.08 31.70
N GLU A 235 -7.17 20.75 32.45
CA GLU A 235 -8.30 21.52 31.90
C GLU A 235 -7.85 22.75 31.08
N THR A 236 -6.68 23.32 31.40
CA THR A 236 -6.16 24.48 30.70
C THR A 236 -5.59 24.07 29.34
N ALA A 237 -4.91 22.92 29.27
CA ALA A 237 -4.49 22.32 28.00
C ALA A 237 -5.66 21.88 27.10
N GLN A 238 -6.78 21.42 27.69
CA GLN A 238 -8.01 21.11 26.93
C GLN A 238 -8.63 22.35 26.28
N THR A 239 -8.62 23.48 26.99
CA THR A 239 -9.10 24.77 26.47
C THR A 239 -8.22 25.23 25.31
N PHE A 240 -6.90 25.15 25.47
CA PHE A 240 -5.94 25.48 24.41
C PHE A 240 -6.11 24.59 23.17
N LYS A 241 -6.33 23.27 23.36
CA LYS A 241 -6.62 22.33 22.27
C LYS A 241 -7.90 22.69 21.49
N ALA A 242 -8.97 23.08 22.18
CA ALA A 242 -10.21 23.50 21.52
C ALA A 242 -10.01 24.74 20.66
N ASP A 243 -9.23 25.71 21.14
CA ASP A 243 -8.89 26.93 20.40
C ASP A 243 -7.95 26.65 19.22
N MET A 244 -7.00 25.72 19.37
CA MET A 244 -6.15 25.24 18.27
C MET A 244 -6.97 24.61 17.13
N LYS A 245 -8.07 23.91 17.44
CA LYS A 245 -9.01 23.39 16.42
C LYS A 245 -9.71 24.52 15.64
N THR A 246 -10.08 25.59 16.35
CA THR A 246 -10.63 26.80 15.73
C THR A 246 -9.58 27.50 14.87
N ALA A 247 -8.33 27.57 15.34
CA ALA A 247 -7.21 28.12 14.61
C ALA A 247 -6.92 27.34 13.31
N ALA A 248 -7.00 26.01 13.35
CA ALA A 248 -6.85 25.15 12.17
C ALA A 248 -7.82 25.53 11.05
N SER A 249 -9.10 25.71 11.41
CA SER A 249 -10.14 26.12 10.47
C SER A 249 -9.88 27.52 9.90
N ALA A 250 -9.38 28.45 10.71
CA ALA A 250 -9.04 29.79 10.26
C ALA A 250 -7.82 29.80 9.32
N LEU A 251 -6.79 28.98 9.58
CA LEU A 251 -5.61 28.81 8.74
C LEU A 251 -5.97 28.22 7.37
N MET A 252 -6.68 27.09 7.34
CA MET A 252 -7.05 26.38 6.10
C MET A 252 -7.93 27.23 5.18
N ASN A 253 -8.79 28.07 5.76
CA ASN A 253 -9.68 28.96 5.01
C ASN A 253 -9.09 30.36 4.75
N LYS A 254 -7.84 30.62 5.15
CA LYS A 254 -7.18 31.94 5.07
C LYS A 254 -7.99 33.07 5.74
N LYS A 255 -8.71 32.76 6.81
CA LYS A 255 -9.55 33.69 7.60
C LYS A 255 -8.90 34.01 8.95
N LEU A 256 -7.64 34.46 8.93
CA LEU A 256 -6.83 34.70 10.13
C LEU A 256 -7.49 35.63 11.16
N LYS A 257 -8.27 36.62 10.71
CA LYS A 257 -9.04 37.53 11.58
C LYS A 257 -10.06 36.84 12.49
N ASN A 258 -10.39 35.57 12.22
CA ASN A 258 -11.36 34.80 12.99
C ASN A 258 -10.70 34.02 14.14
N SER A 259 -9.38 34.08 14.30
CA SER A 259 -8.65 33.43 15.40
C SER A 259 -7.33 34.16 15.64
N GLU A 260 -7.20 34.80 16.80
CA GLU A 260 -5.92 35.41 17.21
C GLU A 260 -4.81 34.37 17.32
N LEU A 261 -5.13 33.14 17.72
CA LEU A 261 -4.18 32.03 17.77
C LEU A 261 -3.69 31.60 16.38
N ALA A 262 -4.58 31.56 15.38
CA ALA A 262 -4.19 31.32 13.98
C ALA A 262 -3.29 32.43 13.43
N LYS A 263 -3.61 33.69 13.77
CA LYS A 263 -2.81 34.85 13.38
C LYS A 263 -1.44 34.82 14.05
N LEU A 264 -1.38 34.52 15.34
CA LEU A 264 -0.13 34.37 16.08
C LEU A 264 0.75 33.28 15.48
N TYR A 265 0.19 32.10 15.20
CA TYR A 265 0.90 31.01 14.54
C TYR A 265 1.39 31.41 13.14
N TYR A 266 0.52 32.06 12.36
CA TYR A 266 0.86 32.56 11.04
C TYR A 266 1.96 33.61 11.09
N ASP A 267 2.01 34.50 12.07
CA ASP A 267 3.06 35.52 12.12
C ASP A 267 4.39 34.95 12.65
N PHE A 268 4.32 34.00 13.59
CA PHE A 268 5.48 33.40 14.25
C PHE A 268 6.25 32.41 13.38
N VAL A 269 5.57 31.44 12.76
CA VAL A 269 6.24 30.30 12.11
C VAL A 269 6.74 30.68 10.70
N PRO A 270 8.04 30.48 10.37
CA PRO A 270 8.53 30.70 9.01
C PRO A 270 7.82 29.83 7.96
N LYS A 271 7.67 30.31 6.73
CA LYS A 271 7.05 29.53 5.62
C LYS A 271 8.16 28.92 4.77
N LYS A 272 8.99 28.11 5.42
CA LYS A 272 10.07 27.32 4.82
C LYS A 272 9.98 25.88 5.32
N THR A 273 10.81 25.01 4.77
CA THR A 273 11.09 23.72 5.40
C THR A 273 12.04 23.92 6.58
N PHE A 274 11.90 23.04 7.57
CA PHE A 274 12.63 23.05 8.83
C PHE A 274 13.28 21.71 9.06
N THR A 275 14.37 21.75 9.82
CA THR A 275 14.89 20.52 10.37
C THR A 275 13.99 19.96 11.47
N LYS A 276 14.18 18.68 11.80
CA LYS A 276 13.55 18.05 12.98
C LYS A 276 13.76 18.89 14.26
N GLU A 277 15.00 19.31 14.49
CA GLU A 277 15.40 20.12 15.64
C GLU A 277 14.78 21.52 15.58
N GLU A 278 14.88 22.21 14.44
CA GLU A 278 14.26 23.53 14.24
C GLU A 278 12.74 23.48 14.47
N SER A 279 12.08 22.44 13.97
CA SER A 279 10.64 22.24 14.13
C SER A 279 10.26 21.99 15.60
N PHE A 280 11.03 21.19 16.33
CA PHE A 280 10.80 20.97 17.75
C PHE A 280 11.03 22.24 18.60
N ASP A 281 12.02 23.05 18.25
CA ASP A 281 12.26 24.34 18.89
C ASP A 281 11.14 25.35 18.64
N LEU A 282 10.64 25.42 17.39
CA LEU A 282 9.48 26.25 17.05
C LEU A 282 8.22 25.78 17.74
N PHE A 283 8.01 24.47 17.87
CA PHE A 283 6.93 23.87 18.65
C PHE A 283 6.98 24.37 20.11
N LYS A 284 8.13 24.23 20.78
CA LYS A 284 8.30 24.65 22.19
C LYS A 284 8.04 26.14 22.36
N GLN A 285 8.64 26.96 21.49
CA GLN A 285 8.49 28.41 21.53
C GLN A 285 7.03 28.84 21.32
N PHE A 286 6.31 28.20 20.41
CA PHE A 286 4.89 28.52 20.20
C PHE A 286 4.03 28.20 21.42
N ILE A 287 4.28 27.06 22.09
CA ILE A 287 3.59 26.70 23.34
C ILE A 287 3.93 27.71 24.45
N ASP A 288 5.21 28.06 24.61
CA ASP A 288 5.66 29.01 25.65
C ASP A 288 5.10 30.42 25.43
N MET A 289 5.02 30.90 24.18
CA MET A 289 4.36 32.16 23.85
C MET A 289 2.88 32.20 24.27
N ASN A 290 2.22 31.05 24.35
CA ASN A 290 0.83 30.93 24.77
C ASN A 290 0.69 30.57 26.26
N LYS A 291 1.80 30.35 26.98
CA LYS A 291 1.83 29.88 28.37
C LYS A 291 1.01 30.74 29.31
N GLN A 292 1.24 32.06 29.29
CA GLN A 292 0.54 32.99 30.16
C GLN A 292 -0.93 33.17 29.78
N ASN A 293 -1.26 33.13 28.48
CA ASN A 293 -2.63 33.34 27.99
C ASN A 293 -3.54 32.16 28.33
N TYR A 294 -2.96 30.95 28.38
CA TYR A 294 -3.70 29.71 28.58
C TYR A 294 -3.36 28.99 29.88
N ASN A 295 -2.51 29.54 30.76
CA ASN A 295 -2.01 28.87 31.97
C ASN A 295 -1.45 27.47 31.68
N LEU A 296 -0.48 27.40 30.76
CA LEU A 296 0.12 26.13 30.28
C LEU A 296 1.38 25.75 31.05
N GLU A 297 1.55 26.18 32.30
CA GLU A 297 2.75 25.90 33.11
C GLU A 297 3.01 24.39 33.22
N LYS A 298 1.96 23.59 33.47
CA LYS A 298 2.05 22.13 33.57
C LYS A 298 2.45 21.48 32.24
N LEU A 299 1.88 21.96 31.13
CA LEU A 299 2.21 21.50 29.78
C LEU A 299 3.67 21.79 29.42
N CYS A 300 4.12 23.03 29.65
CA CYS A 300 5.51 23.45 29.38
C CYS A 300 6.50 22.65 30.23
N GLN A 301 6.22 22.50 31.52
CA GLN A 301 7.03 21.70 32.44
C GLN A 301 7.10 20.23 31.99
N THR A 302 6.00 19.66 31.50
CA THR A 302 5.99 18.27 30.99
C THR A 302 6.86 18.12 29.74
N ILE A 303 6.86 19.12 28.84
CA ILE A 303 7.71 19.13 27.64
C ILE A 303 9.21 19.19 28.02
N GLU A 304 9.55 19.94 29.07
CA GLU A 304 10.93 20.11 29.57
C GLU A 304 11.43 18.92 30.40
N GLU A 305 10.62 18.41 31.34
CA GLU A 305 11.02 17.36 32.29
C GLU A 305 11.02 15.96 31.70
N LYS A 306 10.18 15.72 30.68
CA LYS A 306 10.12 14.44 29.98
C LYS A 306 10.70 14.58 28.57
N HIS A 307 11.98 14.93 28.46
CA HIS A 307 12.67 15.11 27.17
C HIS A 307 12.58 13.87 26.26
N ASP A 308 12.64 12.67 26.83
CA ASP A 308 12.45 11.41 26.07
C ASP A 308 11.00 11.25 25.58
N TRP A 309 10.02 11.71 26.37
CA TRP A 309 8.60 11.70 26.00
C TRP A 309 8.25 12.76 24.96
N SER A 310 8.88 13.93 24.98
CA SER A 310 8.67 14.97 23.96
C SER A 310 9.33 14.61 22.63
N VAL A 311 10.45 13.87 22.64
CA VAL A 311 11.03 13.20 21.47
C VAL A 311 10.13 12.05 20.99
N GLU A 312 9.57 11.23 21.89
CA GLU A 312 8.61 10.18 21.54
C GLU A 312 7.33 10.75 20.91
N VAL A 313 6.69 11.76 21.50
CA VAL A 313 5.45 12.36 20.96
C VAL A 313 5.69 13.15 19.66
N TYR A 314 6.90 13.69 19.48
CA TYR A 314 7.33 14.26 18.21
C TYR A 314 7.59 13.17 17.15
N ASN A 315 8.22 12.05 17.52
CA ASN A 315 8.37 10.87 16.68
C ASN A 315 7.00 10.26 16.30
N LEU A 316 5.99 10.34 17.17
CA LEU A 316 4.63 9.94 16.86
C LEU A 316 3.97 10.85 15.82
N SER A 317 4.23 12.16 15.86
CA SER A 317 3.75 13.09 14.82
C SER A 317 4.44 12.85 13.48
N TYR A 318 5.70 12.43 13.52
CA TYR A 318 6.49 11.98 12.38
C TYR A 318 5.97 10.65 11.79
N ASP A 319 5.67 9.65 12.63
CA ASP A 319 5.11 8.37 12.21
C ASP A 319 3.70 8.57 11.62
N TYR A 320 2.88 9.45 12.23
CA TYR A 320 1.55 9.79 11.70
C TYR A 320 1.60 10.58 10.38
N ALA A 321 2.59 11.47 10.21
CA ALA A 321 2.84 12.14 8.95
C ALA A 321 3.31 11.15 7.88
N LYS A 322 4.18 10.19 8.22
CA LYS A 322 4.61 9.09 7.36
C LYS A 322 3.41 8.24 6.91
N GLU A 323 2.50 7.88 7.81
CA GLU A 323 1.26 7.15 7.50
C GLU A 323 0.33 7.94 6.56
N MET A 324 0.09 9.24 6.82
CA MET A 324 -0.78 10.06 5.96
C MET A 324 -0.21 10.32 4.56
N PHE A 325 1.12 10.41 4.42
CA PHE A 325 1.77 10.56 3.11
C PHE A 325 1.94 9.23 2.37
N SER A 326 1.99 8.10 3.06
CA SER A 326 1.97 6.76 2.43
C SER A 326 0.60 6.37 1.84
N LEU A 327 -0.43 7.20 2.05
CA LEU A 327 -1.80 7.04 1.54
C LEU A 327 -2.11 7.93 0.32
N VAL A 328 -1.13 8.66 -0.20
CA VAL A 328 -1.21 9.49 -1.43
C VAL A 328 -0.23 8.94 -2.46
#